data_AF-A0A932Q9T8-F1
#
_entry.id   AF-A0A932Q9T8-F1
#
_cell.length_a   1.000
_cell.length_b   1.000
_cell.length_c   1.000
_cell.angle_alpha   90.00
_cell.angle_beta   90.00
_cell.angle_gamma   90.00
#
_symmetry.space_group_name_H-M   'P 1'
#
loop_
_entity.id
_entity.type
_entity.pdbx_description
1 polymer ?
#
loop_
_entity_poly.entity_id
_entity_poly.type
_entity_poly.pdbx_seq_one_letter_code
_entity_poly.pdbx_strand_id
1 'polypeptide(L)'
;MSKIKFVLPLAALFVVSFSFAEDVATKKADRQEIDTACTADAATAGCGGEVVGKGLLKCLHGYKKAHKDFKFSDGCKAAMKQARADKAK
;
A
#
# COMPACT_ATOMS: atom_id res chain seq x y z
N MET A 1 -45.76 41.96 19.92
CA MET A 1 -44.41 42.49 19.61
C MET A 1 -43.37 41.51 20.13
N SER A 2 -42.85 40.61 19.29
CA SER A 2 -41.70 39.74 19.62
C SER A 2 -40.74 39.77 18.43
N LYS A 3 -39.60 40.43 18.61
CA LYS A 3 -38.58 40.66 17.57
C LYS A 3 -37.62 39.48 17.53
N ILE A 4 -37.63 38.78 16.40
CA ILE A 4 -36.68 37.75 15.98
C ILE A 4 -35.25 38.28 16.17
N LYS A 5 -34.43 37.59 16.97
CA LYS A 5 -32.98 37.79 17.04
C LYS A 5 -32.28 36.62 16.33
N PHE A 6 -32.31 36.65 15.00
CA PHE A 6 -31.46 35.82 14.15
C PHE A 6 -30.16 36.61 13.91
N VAL A 7 -29.13 36.31 14.70
CA VAL A 7 -27.79 36.90 14.55
C VAL A 7 -26.78 35.77 14.74
N LEU A 8 -26.25 35.23 13.65
CA LEU A 8 -24.84 35.32 13.25
C LEU A 8 -24.51 34.25 12.18
N PRO A 9 -24.29 34.63 10.91
CA PRO A 9 -23.67 33.75 9.93
C PRO A 9 -22.15 33.93 10.00
N LEU A 10 -21.39 32.86 10.27
CA LEU A 10 -19.94 32.86 10.10
C LEU A 10 -19.53 31.71 9.19
N ALA A 11 -19.27 32.06 7.93
CA ALA A 11 -18.50 31.27 7.01
C ALA A 11 -17.08 31.07 7.54
N ALA A 12 -16.56 29.85 7.49
CA ALA A 12 -15.14 29.61 7.31
C ALA A 12 -14.93 28.22 6.72
N LEU A 13 -14.60 28.23 5.43
CA LEU A 13 -14.07 27.14 4.64
C LEU A 13 -12.92 26.45 5.39
N PHE A 14 -13.13 25.22 5.84
CA PHE A 14 -12.01 24.36 6.21
C PHE A 14 -11.38 23.83 4.92
N VAL A 15 -10.45 24.62 4.40
CA VAL A 15 -9.50 24.20 3.37
C VAL A 15 -8.65 23.10 3.99
N VAL A 16 -8.96 21.84 3.72
CA VAL A 16 -8.06 20.72 4.02
C VAL A 16 -6.96 20.74 2.94
N SER A 17 -6.02 21.67 3.09
CA SER A 17 -4.69 21.55 2.50
C SER A 17 -3.94 20.53 3.35
N PHE A 18 -4.04 19.24 3.01
CA PHE A 18 -3.12 18.25 3.55
C PHE A 18 -1.94 18.07 2.62
N SER A 19 -0.82 18.57 3.14
CA SER A 19 0.55 18.52 2.70
C SER A 19 0.93 17.26 1.93
N PHE A 20 1.35 17.45 0.69
CA PHE A 20 2.08 16.48 -0.12
C PHE A 20 3.52 16.37 0.43
N ALA A 21 3.71 15.56 1.47
CA ALA A 21 5.03 15.25 2.02
C ALA A 21 5.09 13.81 2.56
N GLU A 22 4.59 12.84 1.78
CA GLU A 22 4.53 11.42 2.18
C GLU A 22 5.18 10.48 1.15
N ASP A 23 6.05 10.95 0.25
CA ASP A 23 6.47 10.12 -0.89
C ASP A 23 7.67 9.17 -0.61
N VAL A 24 8.38 9.37 0.51
CA VAL A 24 9.61 8.61 0.81
C VAL A 24 9.41 7.58 1.94
N ALA A 25 8.54 7.88 2.91
CA ALA A 25 8.20 6.94 3.98
C ALA A 25 7.33 5.77 3.49
N THR A 26 6.37 6.07 2.60
CA THR A 26 5.48 5.11 1.92
C THR A 26 6.28 4.01 1.23
N LYS A 27 7.26 4.37 0.40
CA LYS A 27 8.08 3.37 -0.33
C LYS A 27 8.84 2.37 0.54
N LYS A 28 9.16 2.69 1.80
CA LYS A 28 9.78 1.74 2.75
C LYS A 28 8.72 0.91 3.46
N ALA A 29 7.60 1.54 3.86
CA ALA A 29 6.46 0.87 4.44
C ALA A 29 5.89 -0.19 3.48
N ASP A 30 5.68 0.14 2.21
CA ASP A 30 5.15 -0.77 1.18
C ASP A 30 6.02 -2.02 1.01
N ARG A 31 7.35 -1.87 1.10
CA ARG A 31 8.29 -2.99 0.97
C ARG A 31 8.17 -3.93 2.16
N GLN A 32 8.11 -3.37 3.36
CA GLN A 32 8.02 -4.13 4.59
C GLN A 32 6.66 -4.82 4.71
N GLU A 33 5.61 -4.18 4.21
CA GLU A 33 4.27 -4.74 4.11
C GLU A 33 4.21 -5.90 3.10
N ILE A 34 4.84 -5.76 1.93
CA ILE A 34 4.98 -6.88 0.99
C ILE A 34 5.82 -8.01 1.59
N ASP A 35 6.96 -7.73 2.24
CA ASP A 35 7.78 -8.79 2.86
C ASP A 35 6.97 -9.58 3.88
N THR A 36 6.20 -8.88 4.72
CA THR A 36 5.33 -9.50 5.73
C THR A 36 4.18 -10.28 5.08
N ALA A 37 3.45 -9.66 4.14
CA ALA A 37 2.29 -10.26 3.50
C ALA A 37 2.66 -11.44 2.58
N CYS A 38 3.84 -11.40 1.96
CA CYS A 38 4.35 -12.45 1.08
C CYS A 38 5.25 -13.46 1.81
N THR A 39 5.44 -13.39 3.13
CA THR A 39 6.34 -14.32 3.86
C THR A 39 5.94 -15.78 3.64
N ALA A 40 4.65 -16.11 3.72
CA ALA A 40 4.16 -17.48 3.52
C ALA A 40 4.32 -17.95 2.06
N ASP A 41 4.04 -17.06 1.10
CA ASP A 41 4.24 -17.33 -0.32
C ASP A 41 5.73 -17.49 -0.65
N ALA A 42 6.60 -16.71 -0.01
CA ALA A 42 8.04 -16.77 -0.16
C ALA A 42 8.62 -18.04 0.45
N ALA A 43 8.13 -18.48 1.61
CA ALA A 43 8.50 -19.76 2.18
C ALA A 43 8.13 -20.92 1.24
N THR A 44 6.93 -20.87 0.64
CA THR A 44 6.45 -21.88 -0.32
C THR A 44 7.28 -21.89 -1.61
N ALA A 45 7.66 -20.71 -2.10
CA ALA A 45 8.43 -20.52 -3.32
C ALA A 45 9.96 -20.74 -3.16
N GLY A 46 10.44 -20.99 -1.93
CA GLY A 46 11.88 -21.04 -1.63
C GLY A 46 12.58 -19.67 -1.66
N CYS A 47 11.81 -18.59 -1.59
CA CYS A 47 12.26 -17.19 -1.63
C CYS A 47 12.39 -16.53 -0.24
N GLY A 48 12.19 -17.28 0.86
CA GLY A 48 12.14 -16.72 2.22
C GLY A 48 13.43 -16.04 2.72
N GLY A 49 14.55 -16.21 2.01
CA GLY A 49 15.81 -15.51 2.30
C GLY A 49 15.96 -14.15 1.60
N GLU A 50 15.04 -13.80 0.70
CA GLU A 50 15.09 -12.53 -0.04
C GLU A 50 14.12 -11.51 0.54
N VAL A 51 14.37 -10.21 0.28
CA VAL A 51 13.50 -9.11 0.70
C VAL A 51 13.07 -8.24 -0.48
N VAL A 52 12.02 -7.43 -0.30
CA VAL A 52 11.45 -6.60 -1.37
C VAL A 52 12.45 -5.52 -1.82
N GLY A 53 12.82 -5.63 -3.10
CA GLY A 53 13.83 -4.79 -3.74
C GLY A 53 15.27 -5.29 -3.64
N LYS A 54 15.51 -6.44 -3.00
CA LYS A 54 16.75 -7.23 -3.15
C LYS A 54 16.59 -8.46 -4.04
N GLY A 55 15.35 -8.92 -4.27
CA GLY A 55 15.11 -10.05 -5.18
C GLY A 55 13.76 -10.72 -5.02
N LEU A 56 13.12 -10.59 -3.85
CA LEU A 56 11.92 -11.35 -3.47
C LEU A 56 10.85 -11.41 -4.58
N LEU A 57 10.48 -10.25 -5.13
CA LEU A 57 9.47 -10.16 -6.20
C LEU A 57 9.88 -10.88 -7.48
N LYS A 58 11.18 -10.89 -7.83
CA LYS A 58 11.70 -11.66 -8.97
C LYS A 58 11.66 -13.15 -8.69
N CYS A 59 12.06 -13.58 -7.49
CA CYS A 59 12.01 -14.97 -7.09
C CYS A 59 10.57 -15.51 -7.11
N LEU A 60 9.64 -14.82 -6.45
CA LEU A 60 8.21 -15.14 -6.43
C LEU A 60 7.61 -15.18 -7.84
N HIS A 61 7.98 -14.24 -8.71
CA HIS A 61 7.48 -14.22 -10.09
C HIS A 61 8.08 -15.36 -10.94
N GLY A 62 9.35 -15.69 -10.73
CA GLY A 62 10.00 -16.85 -11.36
C GLY A 62 9.36 -18.15 -10.93
N TYR A 63 9.11 -18.32 -9.63
CA TYR A 63 8.40 -19.47 -9.08
C TYR A 63 6.99 -19.60 -9.68
N LYS A 64 6.20 -18.53 -9.71
CA LYS A 64 4.88 -18.54 -10.37
C LYS A 64 4.94 -18.89 -11.86
N LYS A 65 6.01 -18.48 -12.56
CA LYS A 65 6.18 -18.79 -13.98
C LYS A 65 6.48 -20.28 -14.19
N ALA A 66 7.26 -20.90 -13.31
CA ALA A 66 7.57 -22.32 -13.31
C ALA A 66 6.38 -23.17 -12.80
N HIS A 67 5.62 -22.66 -11.84
CA HIS A 67 4.49 -23.31 -11.20
C HIS A 67 3.20 -22.53 -11.51
N LYS A 68 2.59 -22.82 -12.66
CA LYS A 68 1.38 -22.09 -13.12
C LYS A 68 0.18 -22.24 -12.17
N ASP A 69 0.15 -23.31 -11.39
CA ASP A 69 -0.87 -23.58 -10.37
C ASP A 69 -0.65 -22.75 -9.10
N PHE A 70 0.55 -22.20 -8.91
CA PHE A 70 0.87 -21.37 -7.77
C PHE A 70 0.10 -20.05 -7.81
N LYS A 71 -0.70 -19.83 -6.77
CA LYS A 71 -1.42 -18.57 -6.55
C LYS A 71 -0.83 -17.92 -5.31
N PHE A 72 -0.38 -16.67 -5.47
CA PHE A 72 -0.09 -15.80 -4.33
C PHE A 72 -1.32 -15.69 -3.44
N SER A 73 -1.09 -15.67 -2.13
CA SER A 73 -2.10 -15.30 -1.16
C SER A 73 -2.73 -13.94 -1.50
N ASP A 74 -3.98 -13.74 -1.11
CA ASP A 74 -4.68 -12.50 -1.41
C ASP A 74 -4.03 -11.29 -0.72
N GLY A 75 -3.46 -11.50 0.48
CA GLY A 75 -2.65 -10.49 1.18
C GLY A 75 -1.41 -10.08 0.38
N CYS A 76 -0.62 -11.04 -0.09
CA CYS A 76 0.55 -10.76 -0.92
C CYS A 76 0.17 -10.08 -2.24
N LYS A 77 -0.92 -10.50 -2.90
CA LYS A 77 -1.42 -9.82 -4.11
C LYS A 77 -1.83 -8.38 -3.82
N ALA A 78 -2.56 -8.13 -2.74
CA ALA A 78 -3.01 -6.79 -2.37
C ALA A 78 -1.82 -5.88 -2.11
N ALA A 79 -0.87 -6.31 -1.27
CA ALA A 79 0.35 -5.55 -0.96
C ALA A 79 1.18 -5.24 -2.22
N MET A 80 1.36 -6.23 -3.12
CA MET A 80 2.05 -6.02 -4.39
C MET A 80 1.33 -5.04 -5.33
N LYS A 81 0.00 -5.08 -5.35
CA LYS A 81 -0.83 -4.18 -6.17
C LYS A 81 -0.76 -2.75 -5.63
N GLN A 82 -0.83 -2.59 -4.31
CA GLN A 82 -0.74 -1.31 -3.62
C GLN A 82 0.62 -0.65 -3.88
N ALA A 83 1.72 -1.34 -3.61
CA ALA A 83 3.06 -0.83 -3.88
C ALA A 83 3.32 -0.48 -5.35
N ARG A 84 2.60 -1.10 -6.30
CA ARG A 84 2.63 -0.72 -7.72
C ARG A 84 1.84 0.56 -7.99
N ALA A 85 0.66 0.71 -7.38
CA ALA A 85 -0.15 1.90 -7.50
C ALA A 85 0.57 3.13 -6.92
N ASP A 86 1.27 2.96 -5.79
CA ASP A 86 2.03 4.03 -5.13
C ASP A 86 3.29 4.43 -5.92
N LYS A 87 3.82 3.56 -6.77
CA LYS A 87 4.90 3.90 -7.72
C LYS A 87 4.43 4.59 -9.01
N ALA A 88 3.13 4.49 -9.32
CA ALA A 88 2.54 5.06 -10.53
C ALA A 88 1.96 6.47 -10.31
N LYS A 89 1.89 6.91 -9.05
CA LYS A 89 1.70 8.31 -8.67
C LYS A 89 3.01 9.07 -8.69
#